data_AF-A0A2E6CE23-F1
#
_entry.id   AF-A0A2E6CE23-F1
#
_cell.length_a   1.000
_cell.length_b   1.000
_cell.length_c   1.000
_cell.angle_alpha   90.00
_cell.angle_beta   90.00
_cell.angle_gamma   90.00
#
_symmetry.space_group_name_H-M   'P 1'
#
loop_
_entity.id
_entity.type
_entity.pdbx_description
1 polymer ?
#
loop_
_entity_poly.entity_id
_entity_poly.type
_entity_poly.pdbx_seq_one_letter_code
_entity_poly.pdbx_strand_id
1 'polypeptide(L)'
;MMNYFKKHALLSLKLCAGILFVSACEPETRYELKAIQPALSLEEYKNRSAVASPQSLYELGWLYLQNGRTRAALDVFSRLVLEVPKDADAHFYLGVSQAKEHLKTEAIASFNQALELQPGLADAHWALALLHNERGDGFEEAMKAADRGLFFAPQSAYGHFVKGFILCSRGENDRAEVELAQSIELEDAVAHAHYYLALIYLRRQDDEKAITAMERTLAADPSYTEAYYSLGTLYARTGRVAEGEEMIALFQRMSSTDMEEDHYRRLLYRKTQPVTGTERAAGHFNLGLVLLKRNELNGALVQFRKAVEADSTYAEAQHNIGVVLSLQEMHANAMAYFSKAVALDPSYALAYKNLGNSHLVQGNYERAEASFRTALTLDESMVESLSGLATALIQQGKIEDGKAVRNRALELADGGAE
;
A
#
# COMPACT_ATOMS: atom_id res chain seq x y z
N MET A 1 -13.73 -24.71 0.05
CA MET A 1 -14.79 -23.72 0.34
C MET A 1 -14.74 -23.15 1.76
N MET A 2 -14.67 -23.96 2.83
CA MET A 2 -14.66 -23.43 4.23
C MET A 2 -13.40 -22.63 4.61
N ASN A 3 -12.26 -22.88 3.95
CA ASN A 3 -11.03 -22.07 4.08
C ASN A 3 -11.06 -20.75 3.29
N TYR A 4 -12.03 -20.57 2.39
CA TYR A 4 -12.23 -19.34 1.62
C TYR A 4 -12.82 -18.25 2.54
N PHE A 5 -13.80 -18.60 3.37
CA PHE A 5 -14.46 -17.69 4.31
C PHE A 5 -13.58 -17.22 5.49
N LYS A 6 -12.67 -18.06 5.99
CA LYS A 6 -11.74 -17.67 7.08
C LYS A 6 -10.66 -16.68 6.63
N LYS A 7 -10.23 -16.69 5.36
CA LYS A 7 -9.34 -15.67 4.79
C LYS A 7 -10.07 -14.35 4.53
N HIS A 8 -11.36 -14.39 4.19
CA HIS A 8 -12.17 -13.17 4.01
C HIS A 8 -12.47 -12.41 5.31
N ALA A 9 -12.48 -13.06 6.47
CA ALA A 9 -12.63 -12.40 7.78
C ALA A 9 -11.41 -11.54 8.19
N LEU A 10 -10.26 -11.71 7.52
CA LEU A 10 -9.10 -10.80 7.65
C LEU A 10 -9.10 -9.72 6.56
N LEU A 11 -9.70 -9.99 5.39
CA LEU A 11 -10.02 -8.98 4.38
C LEU A 11 -11.07 -7.98 4.88
N SER A 12 -12.04 -8.39 5.71
CA SER A 12 -13.11 -7.52 6.19
C SER A 12 -12.61 -6.32 7.02
N LEU A 13 -11.48 -6.47 7.72
CA LEU A 13 -10.82 -5.39 8.46
C LEU A 13 -10.04 -4.43 7.54
N LYS A 14 -9.43 -4.94 6.45
CA LYS A 14 -8.77 -4.11 5.42
C LYS A 14 -9.80 -3.36 4.58
N LEU A 15 -10.90 -4.02 4.22
CA LEU A 15 -12.03 -3.42 3.52
C LEU A 15 -12.70 -2.35 4.37
N CYS A 16 -13.02 -2.58 5.65
CA CYS A 16 -13.59 -1.50 6.49
C CYS A 16 -12.63 -0.31 6.63
N ALA A 17 -11.32 -0.54 6.75
CA ALA A 17 -10.32 0.52 6.82
C ALA A 17 -10.12 1.29 5.49
N GLY A 18 -10.21 0.62 4.33
CA GLY A 18 -10.14 1.24 3.00
C GLY A 18 -11.44 1.95 2.61
N ILE A 19 -12.59 1.36 2.95
CA ILE A 19 -13.93 1.90 2.71
C ILE A 19 -14.13 3.21 3.48
N LEU A 20 -13.70 3.29 4.75
CA LEU A 20 -13.75 4.53 5.55
C LEU A 20 -13.00 5.71 4.91
N PHE A 21 -12.16 5.45 3.90
CA PHE A 21 -11.38 6.45 3.20
C PHE A 21 -12.04 6.97 1.92
N VAL A 22 -13.01 6.25 1.36
CA VAL A 22 -13.83 6.75 0.23
C VAL A 22 -14.68 7.96 0.68
N SER A 23 -15.02 8.04 1.96
CA SER A 23 -15.59 9.24 2.60
C SER A 23 -14.59 10.42 2.71
N ALA A 24 -13.28 10.17 2.57
CA ALA A 24 -12.23 11.16 2.81
C ALA A 24 -11.36 11.50 1.57
N CYS A 25 -11.56 10.83 0.43
CA CYS A 25 -10.68 10.94 -0.74
C CYS A 25 -11.44 10.72 -2.07
N GLU A 26 -12.07 11.77 -2.60
CA GLU A 26 -11.85 12.32 -3.95
C GLU A 26 -12.78 13.53 -4.22
N PRO A 27 -12.40 14.44 -5.14
CA PRO A 27 -12.95 15.78 -5.25
C PRO A 27 -14.04 15.89 -6.33
N GLU A 28 -15.27 16.24 -5.93
CA GLU A 28 -16.10 17.33 -6.49
C GLU A 28 -17.56 17.25 -6.00
N THR A 29 -18.01 16.11 -5.48
CA THR A 29 -19.36 15.92 -4.93
C THR A 29 -19.32 15.64 -3.42
N ARG A 30 -19.18 16.71 -2.64
CA ARG A 30 -19.17 16.67 -1.17
C ARG A 30 -20.56 16.34 -0.60
N TYR A 31 -20.61 15.39 0.32
CA TYR A 31 -21.54 15.48 1.46
C TYR A 31 -20.71 15.68 2.73
N GLU A 32 -20.62 16.96 3.10
CA GLU A 32 -20.34 17.55 4.42
C GLU A 32 -19.20 17.04 5.33
N LEU A 33 -18.05 16.65 4.76
CA LEU A 33 -16.77 17.03 5.37
C LEU A 33 -16.22 18.21 4.56
N LYS A 34 -15.94 19.34 5.24
CA LYS A 34 -15.26 20.48 4.58
C LYS A 34 -14.01 19.92 3.92
N ALA A 35 -13.86 20.03 2.59
CA ALA A 35 -12.63 19.55 1.97
C ALA A 35 -11.47 20.28 2.63
N ILE A 36 -10.68 19.51 3.37
CA ILE A 36 -9.50 20.00 4.05
C ILE A 36 -8.50 20.25 2.93
N GLN A 37 -8.26 21.52 2.62
CA GLN A 37 -7.22 21.93 1.69
C GLN A 37 -5.98 22.24 2.53
N PRO A 38 -5.05 21.29 2.68
CA PRO A 38 -3.89 21.51 3.52
C PRO A 38 -3.05 22.66 2.98
N ALA A 39 -2.69 23.61 3.83
CA ALA A 39 -1.91 24.77 3.45
C ALA A 39 -0.45 24.43 3.13
N LEU A 40 0.03 23.27 3.59
CA LEU A 40 1.39 22.77 3.44
C LEU A 40 1.38 21.27 3.14
N SER A 41 2.42 20.79 2.47
CA SER A 41 2.71 19.37 2.34
C SER A 41 3.06 18.73 3.68
N LEU A 42 2.94 17.39 3.76
CA LEU A 42 3.30 16.63 4.95
C LEU A 42 4.77 16.84 5.36
N GLU A 43 5.66 17.01 4.38
CA GLU A 43 7.09 17.24 4.63
C GLU A 43 7.36 18.63 5.21
N GLU A 44 6.67 19.66 4.72
CA GLU A 44 6.74 21.00 5.28
C GLU A 44 6.18 21.08 6.71
N TYR A 45 5.12 20.33 7.00
CA TYR A 45 4.58 20.22 8.36
C TYR A 45 5.56 19.54 9.33
N LYS A 46 6.34 18.56 8.88
CA LYS A 46 7.37 17.91 9.71
C LYS A 46 8.56 18.84 10.00
N ASN A 47 8.90 19.71 9.05
CA ASN A 47 10.04 20.60 9.14
C ASN A 47 9.74 21.89 9.93
N ARG A 48 8.47 22.28 10.06
CA ARG A 48 8.05 23.42 10.88
C ARG A 48 7.59 22.94 12.26
N SER A 49 8.29 23.32 13.33
CA SER A 49 7.92 22.97 14.72
C SER A 49 6.67 23.70 15.25
N ALA A 50 5.82 24.23 14.37
CA ALA A 50 4.67 25.06 14.72
C ALA A 50 3.37 24.42 14.24
N VAL A 51 2.94 23.36 14.93
CA VAL A 51 1.60 22.79 14.79
C VAL A 51 0.88 23.03 16.11
N ALA A 52 0.24 24.19 16.23
CA ALA A 52 -0.37 24.66 17.49
C ALA A 52 -1.77 25.25 17.32
N SER A 53 -2.33 25.29 16.11
CA SER A 53 -3.72 25.70 15.89
C SER A 53 -4.62 24.48 15.61
N PRO A 54 -5.90 24.52 16.00
CA PRO A 54 -6.86 23.47 15.65
C PRO A 54 -6.91 23.18 14.14
N GLN A 55 -6.87 24.21 13.30
CA GLN A 55 -6.85 24.07 11.84
C GLN A 55 -5.60 23.32 11.34
N SER A 56 -4.42 23.65 11.86
CA SER A 56 -3.18 22.94 11.49
C SER A 56 -3.18 21.48 11.97
N LEU A 57 -3.85 21.17 13.09
CA LEU A 57 -4.01 19.80 13.56
C LEU A 57 -4.97 19.01 12.65
N TYR A 58 -6.07 19.63 12.20
CA TYR A 58 -6.96 19.03 11.19
C TYR A 58 -6.21 18.64 9.93
N GLU A 59 -5.49 19.59 9.33
CA GLU A 59 -4.76 19.38 8.08
C GLU A 59 -3.68 18.30 8.25
N LEU A 60 -2.91 18.35 9.33
CA LEU A 60 -1.88 17.36 9.60
C LEU A 60 -2.46 15.96 9.85
N GLY A 61 -3.52 15.86 10.65
CA GLY A 61 -4.19 14.60 10.95
C GLY A 61 -4.76 13.96 9.68
N TRP A 62 -5.39 14.78 8.83
CA TRP A 62 -5.91 14.35 7.54
C TRP A 62 -4.78 13.89 6.61
N LEU A 63 -3.69 14.65 6.49
CA LEU A 63 -2.50 14.25 5.72
C LEU A 63 -1.90 12.93 6.24
N TYR A 64 -1.88 12.73 7.56
CA TYR A 64 -1.43 11.46 8.12
C TYR A 64 -2.34 10.30 7.77
N LEU A 65 -3.66 10.46 7.83
CA LEU A 65 -4.59 9.45 7.32
C LEU A 65 -4.31 9.17 5.85
N GLN A 66 -4.16 10.23 5.05
CA GLN A 66 -3.94 10.15 3.61
C GLN A 66 -2.70 9.32 3.23
N ASN A 67 -1.67 9.42 4.05
CA ASN A 67 -0.39 8.72 3.85
C ASN A 67 -0.31 7.38 4.61
N GLY A 68 -1.45 6.85 5.09
CA GLY A 68 -1.50 5.59 5.84
C GLY A 68 -0.79 5.63 7.20
N ARG A 69 -0.47 6.81 7.71
CA ARG A 69 0.18 7.03 9.02
C ARG A 69 -0.86 7.13 10.12
N THR A 70 -1.71 6.10 10.23
CA THR A 70 -2.89 6.08 11.11
C THR A 70 -2.55 6.39 12.57
N ARG A 71 -1.49 5.80 13.13
CA ARG A 71 -1.09 6.09 14.51
C ARG A 71 -0.67 7.54 14.76
N ALA A 72 -0.06 8.19 13.77
CA ALA A 72 0.26 9.62 13.85
C ALA A 72 -1.01 10.48 13.73
N ALA A 73 -1.94 10.09 12.86
CA ALA A 73 -3.26 10.73 12.80
C ALA A 73 -4.03 10.60 14.13
N LEU A 74 -4.01 9.42 14.75
CA LEU A 74 -4.63 9.17 16.05
C LEU A 74 -4.10 10.13 17.12
N ASP A 75 -2.79 10.32 17.21
CA ASP A 75 -2.19 11.26 18.17
C ASP A 75 -2.64 12.71 17.90
N VAL A 76 -2.62 13.13 16.63
CA VAL A 76 -3.03 14.48 16.23
C VAL A 76 -4.51 14.74 16.50
N PHE A 77 -5.40 13.83 16.12
CA PHE A 77 -6.83 13.98 16.35
C PHE A 77 -7.21 13.84 17.83
N SER A 78 -6.49 13.03 18.60
CA SER A 78 -6.67 12.98 20.06
C SER A 78 -6.36 14.33 20.71
N ARG A 79 -5.28 14.99 20.27
CA ARG A 79 -4.95 16.36 20.71
C ARG A 79 -5.99 17.37 20.25
N LEU A 80 -6.47 17.26 19.01
CA LEU A 80 -7.47 18.18 18.45
C LEU A 80 -8.78 18.16 19.24
N VAL A 81 -9.27 16.97 19.62
CA VAL A 81 -10.48 16.84 20.45
C VAL A 81 -10.30 17.46 21.84
N LEU A 82 -9.09 17.46 22.40
CA LEU A 82 -8.81 18.14 23.67
C LEU A 82 -8.88 19.67 23.53
N GLU A 83 -8.39 20.21 22.41
CA GLU A 83 -8.39 21.66 22.13
C GLU A 83 -9.79 22.18 21.73
N VAL A 84 -10.55 21.37 20.98
CA VAL A 84 -11.88 21.74 20.47
C VAL A 84 -12.91 20.63 20.74
N PRO A 85 -13.33 20.44 22.00
CA PRO A 85 -14.14 19.29 22.40
C PRO A 85 -15.57 19.26 21.84
N LYS A 86 -16.06 20.39 21.33
CA LYS A 86 -17.41 20.54 20.74
C LYS A 86 -17.40 20.51 19.21
N ASP A 87 -16.36 19.94 18.63
CA ASP A 87 -16.23 19.84 17.18
C ASP A 87 -16.54 18.42 16.70
N ALA A 88 -17.63 18.26 15.96
CA ALA A 88 -18.11 16.96 15.48
C ALA A 88 -17.10 16.30 14.53
N ASP A 89 -16.47 17.08 13.64
CA ASP A 89 -15.51 16.58 12.66
C ASP A 89 -14.26 16.02 13.35
N ALA A 90 -13.82 16.65 14.45
CA ALA A 90 -12.66 16.21 15.22
C ALA A 90 -12.90 14.84 15.85
N HIS A 91 -14.08 14.65 16.46
CA HIS A 91 -14.50 13.36 17.00
C HIS A 91 -14.69 12.31 15.90
N PHE A 92 -15.21 12.70 14.74
CA PHE A 92 -15.33 11.80 13.59
C PHE A 92 -13.96 11.31 13.12
N TYR A 93 -13.00 12.20 12.84
CA TYR A 93 -11.67 11.80 12.38
C TYR A 93 -10.85 11.06 13.45
N LEU A 94 -11.08 11.35 14.74
CA LEU A 94 -10.57 10.53 15.84
C LEU A 94 -11.14 9.11 15.76
N GLY A 95 -12.45 8.97 15.57
CA GLY A 95 -13.13 7.69 15.37
C GLY A 95 -12.58 6.90 14.18
N VAL A 96 -12.36 7.56 13.03
CA VAL A 96 -11.73 6.95 11.84
C VAL A 96 -10.33 6.44 12.17
N SER A 97 -9.53 7.24 12.87
CA SER A 97 -8.16 6.88 13.27
C SER A 97 -8.16 5.68 14.22
N GLN A 98 -9.06 5.67 15.20
CA GLN A 98 -9.24 4.56 16.15
C GLN A 98 -9.70 3.28 15.44
N ALA A 99 -10.66 3.37 14.51
CA ALA A 99 -11.15 2.23 13.74
C ALA A 99 -10.02 1.57 12.93
N LYS A 100 -9.20 2.37 12.26
CA LYS A 100 -8.02 1.90 11.51
C LYS A 100 -6.94 1.29 12.42
N GLU A 101 -6.80 1.75 13.67
CA GLU A 101 -5.94 1.12 14.69
C GLU A 101 -6.60 -0.06 15.41
N HIS A 102 -7.77 -0.52 14.94
CA HIS A 102 -8.55 -1.62 15.52
C HIS A 102 -9.06 -1.38 16.95
N LEU A 103 -9.14 -0.11 17.35
CA LEU A 103 -9.71 0.37 18.61
C LEU A 103 -11.22 0.59 18.43
N LYS A 104 -11.94 -0.52 18.22
CA LYS A 104 -13.34 -0.49 17.79
C LYS A 104 -14.28 0.16 18.81
N THR A 105 -14.11 -0.14 20.09
CA THR A 105 -14.98 0.37 21.16
C THR A 105 -14.84 1.88 21.26
N GLU A 106 -13.60 2.35 21.20
CA GLU A 106 -13.23 3.76 21.21
C GLU A 106 -13.75 4.47 19.96
N ALA A 107 -13.61 3.84 18.78
CA ALA A 107 -14.11 4.39 17.52
C ALA A 107 -15.63 4.60 17.56
N ILE A 108 -16.39 3.61 18.03
CA ILE A 108 -17.85 3.74 18.20
C ILE A 108 -18.19 4.87 19.17
N ALA A 109 -17.45 5.01 20.27
CA ALA A 109 -17.67 6.09 21.22
C ALA A 109 -17.42 7.46 20.58
N SER A 110 -16.33 7.62 19.83
CA SER A 110 -16.00 8.87 19.13
C SER A 110 -17.02 9.20 18.03
N PHE A 111 -17.50 8.23 17.26
CA PHE A 111 -18.58 8.46 16.30
C PHE A 111 -19.89 8.85 16.96
N ASN A 112 -20.25 8.24 18.08
CA ASN A 112 -21.44 8.65 18.84
C ASN A 112 -21.29 10.07 19.39
N GLN A 113 -20.11 10.46 19.87
CA GLN A 113 -19.85 11.85 20.28
C GLN A 113 -19.97 12.83 19.10
N ALA A 114 -19.47 12.47 17.92
CA ALA A 114 -19.66 13.27 16.71
C ALA A 114 -21.15 13.44 16.37
N LEU A 115 -21.95 12.37 16.50
CA LEU A 115 -23.40 12.40 16.25
C LEU A 115 -24.21 13.11 17.32
N GLU A 116 -23.75 13.15 18.57
CA GLU A 116 -24.33 13.98 19.63
C GLU A 116 -24.17 15.47 19.31
N LEU A 117 -23.03 15.85 18.76
CA LEU A 117 -22.72 17.23 18.36
C LEU A 117 -23.40 17.61 17.03
N GLN A 118 -23.42 16.70 16.06
CA GLN A 118 -24.01 16.89 14.74
C GLN A 118 -24.79 15.62 14.30
N PRO A 119 -26.09 15.52 14.63
CA PRO A 119 -26.89 14.33 14.31
C PRO A 119 -26.99 14.01 12.81
N GLY A 120 -26.84 15.02 11.95
CA GLY A 120 -26.91 14.91 10.50
C GLY A 120 -25.62 14.50 9.80
N LEU A 121 -24.54 14.22 10.54
CA LEU A 121 -23.26 13.80 9.96
C LEU A 121 -23.37 12.39 9.38
N ALA A 122 -23.72 12.32 8.09
CA ALA A 122 -24.00 11.06 7.38
C ALA A 122 -22.80 10.09 7.41
N ASP A 123 -21.57 10.61 7.30
CA ASP A 123 -20.35 9.81 7.35
C ASP A 123 -20.18 9.04 8.65
N ALA A 124 -20.53 9.65 9.79
CA ALA A 124 -20.46 8.98 11.09
C ALA A 124 -21.48 7.83 11.20
N HIS A 125 -22.67 7.99 10.61
CA HIS A 125 -23.65 6.91 10.51
C HIS A 125 -23.15 5.76 9.64
N TRP A 126 -22.55 6.04 8.48
CA TRP A 126 -21.97 5.00 7.62
C TRP A 126 -20.76 4.31 8.25
N ALA A 127 -19.91 5.06 8.96
CA ALA A 127 -18.77 4.49 9.70
C ALA A 127 -19.25 3.53 10.80
N LEU A 128 -20.28 3.91 11.56
CA LEU A 128 -20.93 3.02 12.53
C LEU A 128 -21.55 1.80 11.86
N ALA A 129 -22.21 1.98 10.71
CA ALA A 129 -22.81 0.88 9.96
C ALA A 129 -21.78 -0.20 9.59
N LEU A 130 -20.63 0.23 9.08
CA LEU A 130 -19.51 -0.66 8.74
C LEU A 130 -18.95 -1.36 9.98
N LEU A 131 -18.71 -0.62 11.06
CA LEU A 131 -18.23 -1.20 12.32
C LEU A 131 -19.22 -2.22 12.91
N HIS A 132 -20.53 -1.97 12.86
CA HIS A 132 -21.52 -2.94 13.34
C HIS A 132 -21.57 -4.21 12.46
N ASN A 133 -21.38 -4.08 11.15
CA ASN A 133 -21.37 -5.20 10.21
C ASN A 133 -20.19 -6.16 10.41
N GLU A 134 -19.00 -5.67 10.81
CA GLU A 134 -17.77 -6.48 10.96
C GLU A 134 -17.89 -7.71 11.89
N ARG A 135 -18.77 -7.67 12.91
CA ARG A 135 -18.84 -8.71 13.94
C ARG A 135 -19.84 -9.83 13.59
N GLY A 136 -20.60 -9.68 12.50
CA GLY A 136 -21.52 -10.71 12.01
C GLY A 136 -22.79 -10.92 12.86
N ASP A 137 -22.96 -10.17 13.95
CA ASP A 137 -24.13 -10.15 14.82
C ASP A 137 -24.90 -8.81 14.73
N GLY A 138 -24.23 -7.69 14.48
CA GLY A 138 -24.83 -6.34 14.41
C GLY A 138 -25.46 -5.94 13.06
N PHE A 139 -26.13 -6.84 12.34
CA PHE A 139 -26.69 -6.50 11.01
C PHE A 139 -27.85 -5.52 11.10
N GLU A 140 -28.74 -5.66 12.09
CA GLU A 140 -29.85 -4.73 12.25
C GLU A 140 -29.36 -3.33 12.60
N GLU A 141 -28.37 -3.22 13.50
CA GLU A 141 -27.71 -1.98 13.87
C GLU A 141 -26.98 -1.37 12.67
N ALA A 142 -26.30 -2.20 11.87
CA ALA A 142 -25.62 -1.77 10.66
C ALA A 142 -26.61 -1.19 9.64
N MET A 143 -27.73 -1.88 9.38
CA MET A 143 -28.76 -1.40 8.46
C MET A 143 -29.44 -0.12 8.97
N LYS A 144 -29.76 -0.05 10.26
CA LYS A 144 -30.33 1.17 10.89
C LYS A 144 -29.38 2.35 10.70
N ALA A 145 -28.09 2.17 10.95
CA ALA A 145 -27.09 3.22 10.78
C ALA A 145 -26.92 3.60 9.29
N ALA A 146 -26.87 2.64 8.36
CA ALA A 146 -26.80 2.92 6.93
C ALA A 146 -28.03 3.71 6.43
N ASP A 147 -29.24 3.31 6.84
CA ASP A 147 -30.48 4.00 6.50
C ASP A 147 -30.54 5.41 7.12
N ARG A 148 -29.98 5.60 8.33
CA ARG A 148 -29.86 6.93 8.94
C ARG A 148 -28.91 7.84 8.15
N GLY A 149 -27.76 7.32 7.70
CA GLY A 149 -26.86 8.09 6.84
C GLY A 149 -27.53 8.49 5.52
N LEU A 150 -28.25 7.56 4.88
CA LEU A 150 -29.03 7.85 3.66
C LEU A 150 -30.23 8.78 3.89
N PHE A 151 -30.81 8.80 5.09
CA PHE A 151 -31.84 9.77 5.43
C PHE A 151 -31.31 11.20 5.38
N PHE A 152 -30.08 11.43 5.85
CA PHE A 152 -29.45 12.75 5.82
C PHE A 152 -28.79 13.07 4.47
N ALA A 153 -28.29 12.06 3.75
CA ALA A 153 -27.66 12.20 2.44
C ALA A 153 -28.22 11.19 1.43
N PRO A 154 -29.46 11.38 0.91
CA PRO A 154 -30.16 10.42 0.06
C PRO A 154 -29.63 10.33 -1.38
N GLN A 155 -28.67 11.17 -1.75
CA GLN A 155 -28.02 11.17 -3.07
C GLN A 155 -26.53 10.85 -2.97
N SER A 156 -26.12 10.21 -1.86
CA SER A 156 -24.74 9.78 -1.66
C SER A 156 -24.50 8.42 -2.31
N ALA A 157 -23.67 8.40 -3.35
CA ALA A 157 -23.21 7.16 -3.97
C ALA A 157 -22.53 6.25 -2.95
N TYR A 158 -21.70 6.81 -2.07
CA TYR A 158 -21.03 6.07 -0.99
C TYR A 158 -22.03 5.48 0.03
N GLY A 159 -23.08 6.20 0.40
CA GLY A 159 -24.11 5.70 1.31
C GLY A 159 -24.87 4.49 0.75
N HIS A 160 -25.22 4.55 -0.53
CA HIS A 160 -25.83 3.43 -1.25
C HIS A 160 -24.88 2.25 -1.38
N PHE A 161 -23.59 2.51 -1.65
CA PHE A 161 -22.55 1.47 -1.61
C PHE A 161 -22.46 0.79 -0.24
N VAL A 162 -22.37 1.56 0.86
CA VAL A 162 -22.27 1.01 2.23
C VAL A 162 -23.46 0.10 2.53
N LYS A 163 -24.69 0.53 2.19
CA LYS A 163 -25.89 -0.29 2.37
C LYS A 163 -25.86 -1.55 1.51
N GLY A 164 -25.49 -1.42 0.23
CA GLY A 164 -25.31 -2.55 -0.69
C GLY A 164 -24.27 -3.57 -0.21
N PHE A 165 -23.14 -3.09 0.33
CA PHE A 165 -22.10 -3.91 0.95
C PHE A 165 -22.62 -4.69 2.17
N ILE A 166 -23.36 -4.04 3.06
CA ILE A 166 -23.95 -4.69 4.25
C ILE A 166 -24.97 -5.76 3.84
N LEU A 167 -25.81 -5.50 2.84
CA LEU A 167 -26.74 -6.49 2.31
C LEU A 167 -26.00 -7.67 1.65
N CYS A 168 -24.94 -7.38 0.89
CA CYS A 168 -24.09 -8.38 0.28
C CYS A 168 -23.41 -9.29 1.31
N SER A 169 -22.99 -8.75 2.47
CA SER A 169 -22.34 -9.52 3.54
C SER A 169 -23.25 -10.61 4.14
N ARG A 170 -24.58 -10.40 4.08
CA ARG A 170 -25.61 -11.37 4.51
C ARG A 170 -26.17 -12.23 3.39
N GLY A 171 -25.70 -12.03 2.16
CA GLY A 171 -26.19 -12.77 0.99
C GLY A 171 -27.55 -12.28 0.47
N GLU A 172 -28.04 -11.12 0.90
CA GLU A 172 -29.24 -10.47 0.36
C GLU A 172 -28.96 -9.84 -1.00
N ASN A 173 -28.55 -10.66 -1.97
CA ASN A 173 -27.98 -10.25 -3.25
C ASN A 173 -28.92 -9.37 -4.09
N ASP A 174 -30.22 -9.65 -4.07
CA ASP A 174 -31.20 -8.90 -4.87
C ASP A 174 -31.35 -7.47 -4.36
N ARG A 175 -31.41 -7.29 -3.03
CA ARG A 175 -31.46 -5.96 -2.41
C ARG A 175 -30.12 -5.25 -2.53
N ALA A 176 -29.01 -5.98 -2.38
CA ALA A 176 -27.68 -5.44 -2.54
C ALA A 176 -27.46 -4.88 -3.96
N GLU A 177 -27.91 -5.61 -4.99
CA GLU A 177 -27.81 -5.17 -6.38
C GLU A 177 -28.53 -3.85 -6.63
N VAL A 178 -29.73 -3.65 -6.06
CA VAL A 178 -30.47 -2.39 -6.19
C VAL A 178 -29.66 -1.22 -5.60
N GLU A 179 -29.13 -1.37 -4.39
CA GLU A 179 -28.38 -0.30 -3.73
C GLU A 179 -27.02 -0.04 -4.42
N LEU A 180 -26.32 -1.08 -4.87
CA LEU A 180 -25.06 -0.93 -5.61
C LEU A 180 -25.28 -0.30 -7.00
N ALA A 181 -26.38 -0.64 -7.68
CA ALA A 181 -26.76 0.00 -8.94
C ALA A 181 -27.09 1.48 -8.74
N GLN A 182 -27.81 1.83 -7.66
CA GLN A 182 -28.07 3.22 -7.30
C GLN A 182 -26.79 4.00 -7.01
N SER A 183 -25.81 3.37 -6.35
CA SER A 183 -24.49 3.94 -6.12
C SER A 183 -23.79 4.33 -7.44
N ILE A 184 -23.79 3.41 -8.40
CA ILE A 184 -23.18 3.59 -9.73
C ILE A 184 -23.94 4.62 -10.58
N GLU A 185 -25.26 4.67 -10.48
CA GLU A 185 -26.08 5.67 -11.18
C GLU A 185 -25.76 7.09 -10.70
N LEU A 186 -25.52 7.26 -9.39
CA LEU A 186 -25.12 8.53 -8.80
C LEU A 186 -23.67 8.88 -9.14
N GLU A 187 -22.77 7.89 -9.10
CA GLU A 187 -21.36 8.04 -9.40
C GLU A 187 -20.77 6.76 -9.99
N ASP A 188 -20.47 6.77 -11.29
CA ASP A 188 -19.96 5.59 -12.00
C ASP A 188 -18.54 5.20 -11.55
N ALA A 189 -17.77 6.13 -10.97
CA ALA A 189 -16.38 5.89 -10.56
C ALA A 189 -16.23 5.15 -9.22
N VAL A 190 -17.33 4.70 -8.58
CA VAL A 190 -17.24 3.95 -7.31
C VAL A 190 -16.79 2.51 -7.57
N ALA A 191 -15.47 2.30 -7.63
CA ALA A 191 -14.85 1.00 -7.93
C ALA A 191 -15.39 -0.15 -7.04
N HIS A 192 -15.56 0.12 -5.75
CA HIS A 192 -16.10 -0.88 -4.81
C HIS A 192 -17.53 -1.30 -5.18
N ALA A 193 -18.39 -0.40 -5.67
CA ALA A 193 -19.75 -0.74 -6.04
C ALA A 193 -19.78 -1.73 -7.22
N HIS A 194 -18.96 -1.47 -8.24
CA HIS A 194 -18.75 -2.40 -9.37
C HIS A 194 -18.19 -3.74 -8.91
N TYR A 195 -17.20 -3.75 -8.00
CA TYR A 195 -16.61 -4.98 -7.48
C TYR A 195 -17.65 -5.86 -6.77
N TYR A 196 -18.47 -5.27 -5.89
CA TYR A 196 -19.49 -6.01 -5.15
C TYR A 196 -20.63 -6.49 -6.05
N LEU A 197 -21.00 -5.76 -7.11
CA LEU A 197 -21.89 -6.27 -8.15
C LEU A 197 -21.26 -7.47 -8.88
N ALA A 198 -19.97 -7.40 -9.24
CA ALA A 198 -19.27 -8.51 -9.86
C ALA A 198 -19.34 -9.77 -8.98
N LEU A 199 -19.16 -9.63 -7.67
CA LEU A 199 -19.31 -10.74 -6.72
C LEU A 199 -20.74 -11.31 -6.66
N ILE A 200 -21.77 -10.47 -6.81
CA ILE A 200 -23.16 -10.91 -6.92
C ILE A 200 -23.36 -11.73 -8.20
N TYR A 201 -22.86 -11.25 -9.33
CA TYR A 201 -22.95 -11.97 -10.62
C TYR A 201 -22.17 -13.29 -10.62
N LEU A 202 -20.99 -13.33 -9.98
CA LEU A 202 -20.25 -14.57 -9.74
C LEU A 202 -21.08 -15.61 -8.96
N ARG A 203 -21.79 -15.19 -7.91
CA ARG A 203 -22.68 -16.09 -7.14
C ARG A 203 -23.85 -16.62 -7.97
N ARG A 204 -24.31 -15.84 -8.94
CA ARG A 204 -25.36 -16.23 -9.89
C ARG A 204 -24.84 -16.96 -11.13
N GLN A 205 -23.52 -17.17 -11.24
CA GLN A 205 -22.86 -17.79 -12.40
C GLN A 205 -23.06 -17.01 -13.71
N ASP A 206 -23.28 -15.70 -13.61
CA ASP A 206 -23.37 -14.79 -14.76
C ASP A 206 -21.97 -14.21 -15.03
N ASP A 207 -21.15 -15.00 -15.73
CA ASP A 207 -19.73 -14.73 -15.93
C ASP A 207 -19.49 -13.49 -16.80
N GLU A 208 -20.37 -13.20 -17.77
CA GLU A 208 -20.26 -12.04 -18.65
C GLU A 208 -20.48 -10.73 -17.89
N LYS A 209 -21.54 -10.66 -17.05
CA LYS A 209 -21.75 -9.47 -16.21
C LYS A 209 -20.69 -9.33 -15.14
N ALA A 210 -20.21 -10.44 -14.57
CA ALA A 210 -19.12 -10.41 -13.60
C ALA A 210 -17.84 -9.84 -14.21
N ILE A 211 -17.48 -10.24 -15.45
CA ILE A 211 -16.35 -9.69 -16.19
C ILE A 211 -16.53 -8.18 -16.40
N THR A 212 -17.68 -7.76 -16.94
CA THR A 212 -17.94 -6.35 -17.23
C THR A 212 -17.82 -5.47 -15.98
N ALA A 213 -18.40 -5.90 -14.86
CA ALA A 213 -18.33 -5.18 -13.60
C ALA A 213 -16.90 -5.15 -13.02
N MET A 214 -16.13 -6.23 -13.20
CA MET A 214 -14.74 -6.28 -12.76
C MET A 214 -13.81 -5.41 -13.63
N GLU A 215 -14.03 -5.35 -14.94
CA GLU A 215 -13.34 -4.42 -15.85
C GLU A 215 -13.64 -2.96 -15.45
N ARG A 216 -14.89 -2.63 -15.12
CA ARG A 216 -15.26 -1.29 -14.59
C ARG A 216 -14.63 -0.98 -13.24
N THR A 217 -14.48 -1.99 -12.37
CA THR A 217 -13.75 -1.83 -11.10
C THR A 217 -12.33 -1.33 -11.37
N LEU A 218 -11.63 -1.95 -12.33
CA LEU A 218 -10.25 -1.59 -12.68
C LEU A 218 -10.14 -0.29 -13.49
N ALA A 219 -11.18 0.04 -14.27
CA ALA A 219 -11.24 1.32 -14.96
C ALA A 219 -11.39 2.49 -13.98
N ALA A 220 -12.15 2.28 -12.89
CA ALA A 220 -12.32 3.26 -11.82
C ALA A 220 -11.11 3.31 -10.87
N ASP A 221 -10.57 2.15 -10.47
CA ASP A 221 -9.40 2.04 -9.61
C ASP A 221 -8.41 0.98 -10.14
N PRO A 222 -7.38 1.39 -10.89
CA PRO A 222 -6.35 0.49 -11.38
C PRO A 222 -5.51 -0.18 -10.28
N SER A 223 -5.58 0.31 -9.03
CA SER A 223 -4.89 -0.26 -7.87
C SER A 223 -5.72 -1.29 -7.11
N TYR A 224 -6.95 -1.59 -7.56
CA TYR A 224 -7.86 -2.54 -6.92
C TYR A 224 -7.38 -3.99 -7.13
N THR A 225 -6.37 -4.40 -6.37
CA THR A 225 -5.61 -5.65 -6.56
C THR A 225 -6.49 -6.91 -6.55
N GLU A 226 -7.55 -6.96 -5.73
CA GLU A 226 -8.49 -8.08 -5.69
C GLU A 226 -9.20 -8.35 -7.03
N ALA A 227 -9.44 -7.32 -7.83
CA ALA A 227 -10.17 -7.42 -9.08
C ALA A 227 -9.35 -8.15 -10.16
N TYR A 228 -8.03 -7.96 -10.20
CA TYR A 228 -7.14 -8.61 -11.17
C TYR A 228 -7.13 -10.14 -11.02
N TYR A 229 -7.07 -10.66 -9.80
CA TYR A 229 -7.11 -12.11 -9.58
C TYR A 229 -8.45 -12.72 -10.04
N SER A 230 -9.55 -12.06 -9.67
CA SER A 230 -10.88 -12.51 -10.05
C SER A 230 -11.09 -12.42 -11.56
N LEU A 231 -10.66 -11.34 -12.20
CA LEU A 231 -10.73 -11.16 -13.65
C LEU A 231 -9.85 -12.15 -14.41
N GLY A 232 -8.64 -12.43 -13.93
CA GLY A 232 -7.76 -13.43 -14.53
C GLY A 232 -8.39 -14.83 -14.54
N THR A 233 -9.04 -15.21 -13.44
CA THR A 233 -9.79 -16.48 -13.35
C THR A 233 -11.01 -16.49 -14.27
N LEU A 234 -11.73 -15.36 -14.36
CA LEU A 234 -12.89 -15.18 -15.22
C LEU A 234 -12.53 -15.32 -16.71
N TYR A 235 -11.47 -14.67 -17.14
CA TYR A 235 -10.97 -14.75 -18.51
C TYR A 235 -10.50 -16.15 -18.87
N ALA A 236 -9.73 -16.80 -17.99
CA ALA A 236 -9.26 -18.16 -18.22
C ALA A 236 -10.43 -19.16 -18.42
N ARG A 237 -11.48 -19.09 -17.59
CA ARG A 237 -12.63 -20.00 -17.71
C ARG A 237 -13.56 -19.70 -18.89
N THR A 238 -13.56 -18.47 -19.40
CA THR A 238 -14.37 -18.05 -20.57
C THR A 238 -13.61 -18.19 -21.90
N GLY A 239 -12.39 -18.73 -21.87
CA GLY A 239 -11.58 -18.99 -23.06
C GLY A 239 -10.65 -17.84 -23.46
N ARG A 240 -10.68 -16.71 -22.74
CA ARG A 240 -9.78 -15.55 -22.89
C ARG A 240 -8.45 -15.79 -22.15
N VAL A 241 -7.77 -16.90 -22.47
CA VAL A 241 -6.62 -17.40 -21.67
C VAL A 241 -5.47 -16.39 -21.58
N ALA A 242 -5.09 -15.75 -22.69
CA ALA A 242 -3.98 -14.79 -22.70
C ALA A 242 -4.23 -13.57 -21.79
N GLU A 243 -5.44 -13.00 -21.87
CA GLU A 243 -5.86 -11.89 -21.00
C GLU A 243 -5.92 -12.35 -19.54
N GLY A 244 -6.33 -13.60 -19.31
CA GLY A 244 -6.31 -14.22 -17.99
C GLY A 244 -4.92 -14.27 -17.38
N GLU A 245 -3.93 -14.74 -18.15
CA GLU A 245 -2.53 -14.80 -17.73
C GLU A 245 -1.95 -13.41 -17.43
N GLU A 246 -2.28 -12.41 -18.25
CA GLU A 246 -1.88 -11.01 -18.03
C GLU A 246 -2.41 -10.47 -16.70
N MET A 247 -3.71 -10.65 -16.44
CA MET A 247 -4.32 -10.18 -15.19
C MET A 247 -3.71 -10.88 -13.96
N ILE A 248 -3.39 -12.17 -14.05
CA ILE A 248 -2.71 -12.90 -12.97
C ILE A 248 -1.28 -12.39 -12.76
N ALA A 249 -0.55 -12.07 -13.84
CA ALA A 249 0.79 -11.48 -13.74
C ALA A 249 0.76 -10.09 -13.07
N LEU A 250 -0.21 -9.25 -13.46
CA LEU A 250 -0.45 -7.95 -12.82
C LEU A 250 -0.79 -8.11 -11.34
N PHE A 251 -1.69 -9.02 -10.99
CA PHE A 251 -2.02 -9.34 -9.60
C PHE A 251 -0.78 -9.73 -8.79
N GLN A 252 0.11 -10.57 -9.33
CA GLN A 252 1.35 -10.97 -8.65
C GLN A 252 2.31 -9.79 -8.46
N ARG A 253 2.44 -8.92 -9.47
CA ARG A 253 3.26 -7.71 -9.40
C ARG A 253 2.72 -6.71 -8.38
N MET A 254 1.41 -6.51 -8.31
CA MET A 254 0.78 -5.61 -7.33
C MET A 254 0.76 -6.23 -5.93
N SER A 255 0.43 -7.51 -5.79
CA SER A 255 0.46 -8.20 -4.48
C SER A 255 1.84 -8.24 -3.85
N SER A 256 2.90 -8.34 -4.65
CA SER A 256 4.29 -8.23 -4.16
C SER A 256 4.68 -6.80 -3.79
N THR A 257 3.97 -5.79 -4.30
CA THR A 257 4.20 -4.37 -4.00
C THR A 257 3.25 -3.78 -2.94
N ASP A 258 2.12 -4.43 -2.67
CA ASP A 258 1.03 -4.02 -1.76
C ASP A 258 1.01 -4.76 -0.42
N MET A 259 1.96 -5.67 -0.15
CA MET A 259 2.09 -6.23 1.19
C MET A 259 2.46 -5.12 2.19
N GLU A 260 1.45 -4.64 2.91
CA GLU A 260 1.60 -3.56 3.88
C GLU A 260 2.44 -3.96 5.09
N GLU A 261 3.03 -2.95 5.73
CA GLU A 261 3.78 -3.09 6.98
C GLU A 261 3.04 -3.94 8.04
N ASP A 262 1.72 -3.77 8.17
CA ASP A 262 0.88 -4.53 9.10
C ASP A 262 0.85 -6.03 8.79
N HIS A 263 0.88 -6.43 7.52
CA HIS A 263 0.93 -7.84 7.14
C HIS A 263 2.20 -8.51 7.68
N TYR A 264 3.36 -7.91 7.42
CA TYR A 264 4.63 -8.46 7.89
C TYR A 264 4.77 -8.35 9.41
N ARG A 265 4.26 -7.28 10.04
CA ARG A 265 4.23 -7.19 11.50
C ARG A 265 3.38 -8.30 12.12
N ARG A 266 2.19 -8.59 11.59
CA ARG A 266 1.36 -9.70 12.09
C ARG A 266 2.05 -11.05 11.89
N LEU A 267 2.68 -11.27 10.74
CA LEU A 267 3.44 -12.49 10.47
C LEU A 267 4.58 -12.67 11.49
N LEU A 268 5.37 -11.62 11.74
CA LEU A 268 6.53 -11.64 12.62
C LEU A 268 6.16 -11.76 14.11
N TYR A 269 5.04 -11.18 14.52
CA TYR A 269 4.67 -11.02 15.93
C TYR A 269 3.45 -11.85 16.37
N ARG A 270 2.96 -12.82 15.57
CA ARG A 270 1.85 -13.69 16.01
C ARG A 270 2.29 -14.57 17.19
N LYS A 271 1.44 -14.65 18.23
CA LYS A 271 1.69 -15.48 19.43
C LYS A 271 1.43 -16.97 19.24
N THR A 272 0.69 -17.36 18.21
CA THR A 272 0.06 -18.68 18.14
C THR A 272 0.88 -19.77 17.44
N GLN A 273 1.92 -19.41 16.68
CA GLN A 273 2.82 -20.36 16.02
C GLN A 273 4.25 -19.78 15.99
N PRO A 274 5.28 -20.52 16.43
CA PRO A 274 6.66 -20.06 16.33
C PRO A 274 7.10 -20.05 14.86
N VAL A 275 7.39 -18.86 14.35
CA VAL A 275 8.00 -18.64 13.03
C VAL A 275 9.42 -19.19 13.05
N THR A 276 9.82 -19.94 12.02
CA THR A 276 11.19 -20.46 11.88
C THR A 276 12.20 -19.31 11.68
N GLY A 277 13.50 -19.57 11.89
CA GLY A 277 14.55 -18.56 11.67
C GLY A 277 14.51 -17.98 10.24
N THR A 278 14.37 -18.85 9.24
CA THR A 278 14.32 -18.48 7.82
C THR A 278 13.06 -17.69 7.46
N GLU A 279 11.88 -18.09 7.95
CA GLU A 279 10.64 -17.33 7.71
C GLU A 279 10.67 -15.97 8.42
N ARG A 280 11.30 -15.90 9.61
CA ARG A 280 11.48 -14.64 10.35
C ARG A 280 12.43 -13.71 9.59
N ALA A 281 13.49 -14.26 9.01
CA ALA A 281 14.41 -13.50 8.17
C ALA A 281 13.70 -12.91 6.95
N ALA A 282 12.94 -13.72 6.20
CA ALA A 282 12.14 -13.27 5.06
C ALA A 282 11.10 -12.21 5.44
N GLY A 283 10.42 -12.38 6.58
CA GLY A 283 9.44 -11.41 7.08
C GLY A 283 10.07 -10.05 7.39
N HIS A 284 11.21 -10.03 8.07
CA HIS A 284 11.95 -8.80 8.35
C HIS A 284 12.53 -8.17 7.08
N PHE A 285 13.04 -8.97 6.15
CA PHE A 285 13.54 -8.50 4.87
C PHE A 285 12.45 -7.78 4.08
N ASN A 286 11.30 -8.42 3.91
CA ASN A 286 10.21 -7.82 3.15
C ASN A 286 9.62 -6.57 3.86
N LEU A 287 9.55 -6.56 5.19
CA LEU A 287 9.19 -5.36 5.94
C LEU A 287 10.20 -4.22 5.72
N GLY A 288 11.48 -4.55 5.61
CA GLY A 288 12.54 -3.61 5.25
C GLY A 288 12.33 -3.02 3.86
N LEU A 289 11.96 -3.84 2.86
CA LEU A 289 11.64 -3.37 1.51
C LEU A 289 10.45 -2.40 1.48
N VAL A 290 9.41 -2.69 2.24
CA VAL A 290 8.24 -1.80 2.37
C VAL A 290 8.65 -0.43 2.94
N LEU A 291 9.45 -0.43 4.00
CA LEU A 291 9.95 0.81 4.62
C LEU A 291 10.90 1.58 3.68
N LEU A 292 11.74 0.86 2.94
CA LEU A 292 12.65 1.45 1.95
C LEU A 292 11.89 2.13 0.81
N LYS A 293 10.85 1.49 0.28
CA LYS A 293 9.95 2.07 -0.75
C LYS A 293 9.29 3.36 -0.26
N ARG A 294 9.01 3.47 1.04
CA ARG A 294 8.46 4.68 1.70
C ARG A 294 9.53 5.71 2.09
N ASN A 295 10.78 5.52 1.66
CA ASN A 295 11.94 6.33 2.03
C ASN A 295 12.21 6.40 3.56
N GLU A 296 11.71 5.43 4.33
CA GLU A 296 11.95 5.33 5.78
C GLU A 296 13.25 4.58 6.05
N LEU A 297 14.38 5.18 5.65
CA LEU A 297 15.71 4.56 5.63
C LEU A 297 16.11 3.93 6.98
N ASN A 298 15.89 4.63 8.10
CA ASN A 298 16.22 4.11 9.43
C ASN A 298 15.38 2.89 9.81
N GLY A 299 14.09 2.91 9.47
CA GLY A 299 13.18 1.78 9.70
C GLY A 299 13.61 0.58 8.87
N ALA A 300 13.88 0.78 7.58
CA ALA A 300 14.36 -0.24 6.67
C ALA A 300 15.65 -0.89 7.17
N LEU A 301 16.64 -0.08 7.58
CA LEU A 301 17.92 -0.54 8.11
C LEU A 301 17.74 -1.45 9.33
N VAL A 302 16.86 -1.07 10.26
CA VAL A 302 16.55 -1.89 11.45
C VAL A 302 15.98 -3.24 11.04
N GLN A 303 15.07 -3.28 10.07
CA GLN A 303 14.44 -4.54 9.66
C GLN A 303 15.41 -5.43 8.88
N PHE A 304 16.22 -4.88 7.97
CA PHE A 304 17.24 -5.69 7.29
C PHE A 304 18.29 -6.25 8.27
N ARG A 305 18.67 -5.50 9.31
CA ARG A 305 19.55 -6.02 10.38
C ARG A 305 18.90 -7.19 11.12
N LYS A 306 17.61 -7.09 11.46
CA LYS A 306 16.87 -8.21 12.07
C LYS A 306 16.74 -9.41 11.14
N ALA A 307 16.65 -9.19 9.83
CA ALA A 307 16.67 -10.28 8.85
C ALA A 307 18.01 -11.03 8.91
N VAL A 308 19.12 -10.30 8.95
CA VAL A 308 20.48 -10.85 9.10
C VAL A 308 20.70 -11.52 10.47
N GLU A 309 20.11 -10.98 11.54
CA GLU A 309 20.17 -11.61 12.87
C GLU A 309 19.42 -12.95 12.90
N ALA A 310 18.31 -13.06 12.15
CA ALA A 310 17.51 -14.28 12.05
C ALA A 310 18.14 -15.32 11.10
N ASP A 311 18.78 -14.85 10.01
CA ASP A 311 19.54 -15.66 9.06
C ASP A 311 20.78 -14.89 8.59
N SER A 312 21.94 -15.31 9.08
CA SER A 312 23.22 -14.66 8.77
C SER A 312 23.70 -14.90 7.34
N THR A 313 23.11 -15.87 6.63
CA THR A 313 23.43 -16.20 5.24
C THR A 313 22.56 -15.49 4.22
N TYR A 314 21.65 -14.61 4.66
CA TYR A 314 20.72 -13.92 3.77
C TYR A 314 21.41 -12.80 2.98
N ALA A 315 21.92 -13.13 1.78
CA ALA A 315 22.73 -12.25 0.96
C ALA A 315 21.99 -10.97 0.54
N GLU A 316 20.70 -11.06 0.21
CA GLU A 316 19.83 -9.95 -0.19
C GLU A 316 19.61 -8.96 0.97
N ALA A 317 19.51 -9.45 2.21
CA ALA A 317 19.41 -8.58 3.37
C ALA A 317 20.71 -7.81 3.61
N GLN A 318 21.88 -8.45 3.44
CA GLN A 318 23.17 -7.75 3.50
C GLN A 318 23.29 -6.70 2.40
N HIS A 319 22.91 -7.04 1.17
CA HIS A 319 22.89 -6.12 0.04
C HIS A 319 22.02 -4.90 0.32
N ASN A 320 20.79 -5.10 0.78
CA ASN A 320 19.87 -4.00 1.05
C ASN A 320 20.28 -3.13 2.25
N ILE A 321 21.02 -3.65 3.24
CA ILE A 321 21.70 -2.80 4.23
C ILE A 321 22.71 -1.88 3.53
N GLY A 322 23.49 -2.41 2.60
CA GLY A 322 24.42 -1.63 1.79
C GLY A 322 23.71 -0.55 0.96
N VAL A 323 22.57 -0.88 0.34
CA VAL A 323 21.75 0.09 -0.41
C VAL A 323 21.30 1.24 0.48
N VAL A 324 20.71 0.94 1.64
CA VAL A 324 20.25 1.96 2.58
C VAL A 324 21.40 2.86 3.04
N LEU A 325 22.56 2.29 3.36
CA LEU A 325 23.74 3.06 3.76
C LEU A 325 24.29 3.92 2.62
N SER A 326 24.23 3.44 1.37
CA SER A 326 24.63 4.22 0.21
C SER A 326 23.69 5.39 -0.06
N LEU A 327 22.38 5.22 0.17
CA LEU A 327 21.39 6.30 0.10
C LEU A 327 21.60 7.36 1.21
N GLN A 328 22.23 6.96 2.32
CA GLN A 328 22.66 7.85 3.40
C GLN A 328 24.08 8.43 3.18
N GLU A 329 24.64 8.29 1.96
CA GLU A 329 25.99 8.72 1.59
C GLU A 329 27.12 8.06 2.40
N MET A 330 26.81 7.00 3.15
CA MET A 330 27.76 6.24 3.96
C MET A 330 28.45 5.15 3.12
N HIS A 331 29.04 5.54 1.99
CA HIS A 331 29.57 4.60 0.98
C HIS A 331 30.64 3.63 1.52
N ALA A 332 31.47 4.06 2.48
CA ALA A 332 32.45 3.19 3.13
C ALA A 332 31.80 2.06 3.93
N ASN A 333 30.71 2.35 4.63
CA ASN A 333 29.95 1.32 5.34
C ASN A 333 29.19 0.43 4.37
N ALA A 334 28.60 1.01 3.32
CA ALA A 334 27.88 0.28 2.28
C ALA A 334 28.75 -0.80 1.63
N MET A 335 30.02 -0.47 1.31
CA MET A 335 30.99 -1.43 0.76
C MET A 335 31.14 -2.68 1.61
N ALA A 336 31.25 -2.55 2.94
CA ALA A 336 31.42 -3.70 3.82
C ALA A 336 30.24 -4.67 3.74
N TYR A 337 29.03 -4.15 3.52
CA TYR A 337 27.81 -4.95 3.37
C TYR A 337 27.67 -5.55 1.98
N PHE A 338 28.02 -4.81 0.92
CA PHE A 338 28.07 -5.38 -0.44
C PHE A 338 29.13 -6.48 -0.55
N SER A 339 30.32 -6.31 0.05
CA SER A 339 31.35 -7.34 0.09
C SER A 339 30.88 -8.61 0.82
N LYS A 340 30.07 -8.47 1.88
CA LYS A 340 29.45 -9.63 2.55
C LYS A 340 28.42 -10.30 1.65
N ALA A 341 27.58 -9.53 0.97
CA ALA A 341 26.56 -10.07 0.07
C ALA A 341 27.19 -10.93 -1.05
N VAL A 342 28.26 -10.45 -1.70
CA VAL A 342 28.95 -11.22 -2.75
C VAL A 342 29.78 -12.40 -2.20
N ALA A 343 30.19 -12.36 -0.93
CA ALA A 343 30.84 -13.49 -0.28
C ALA A 343 29.86 -14.61 0.07
N LEU A 344 28.60 -14.26 0.38
CA LEU A 344 27.52 -15.20 0.64
C LEU A 344 26.94 -15.76 -0.67
N ASP A 345 26.74 -14.90 -1.66
CA ASP A 345 26.29 -15.27 -3.00
C ASP A 345 27.24 -14.70 -4.08
N PRO A 346 28.21 -15.50 -4.55
CA PRO A 346 29.12 -15.10 -5.61
C PRO A 346 28.45 -14.87 -6.98
N SER A 347 27.17 -15.23 -7.15
CA SER A 347 26.39 -15.01 -8.38
C SER A 347 25.55 -13.73 -8.36
N TYR A 348 25.63 -12.94 -7.28
CA TYR A 348 24.77 -11.77 -7.10
C TYR A 348 25.23 -10.53 -7.88
N ALA A 349 24.88 -10.44 -9.16
CA ALA A 349 25.30 -9.37 -10.08
C ALA A 349 25.03 -7.94 -9.56
N LEU A 350 23.85 -7.70 -8.99
CA LEU A 350 23.47 -6.39 -8.41
C LEU A 350 24.36 -5.96 -7.24
N ALA A 351 24.86 -6.92 -6.45
CA ALA A 351 25.77 -6.61 -5.35
C ALA A 351 27.16 -6.23 -5.86
N TYR A 352 27.66 -6.87 -6.92
CA TYR A 352 28.89 -6.46 -7.60
C TYR A 352 28.76 -5.07 -8.23
N LYS A 353 27.63 -4.77 -8.89
CA LYS A 353 27.37 -3.41 -9.42
C LYS A 353 27.46 -2.36 -8.30
N ASN A 354 26.75 -2.57 -7.21
CA ASN A 354 26.72 -1.59 -6.11
C ASN A 354 28.05 -1.48 -5.37
N LEU A 355 28.82 -2.57 -5.28
CA LEU A 355 30.20 -2.55 -4.79
C LEU A 355 31.10 -1.72 -5.72
N GLY A 356 30.96 -1.90 -7.04
CA GLY A 356 31.66 -1.10 -8.05
C GLY A 356 31.35 0.39 -7.95
N ASN A 357 30.06 0.74 -7.81
CA ASN A 357 29.63 2.13 -7.59
C ASN A 357 30.25 2.72 -6.32
N SER A 358 30.28 1.96 -5.23
CA SER A 358 30.86 2.43 -3.98
C SER A 358 32.39 2.63 -4.08
N HIS A 359 33.08 1.77 -4.85
CA HIS A 359 34.50 1.95 -5.18
C HIS A 359 34.74 3.17 -6.07
N LEU A 360 33.88 3.43 -7.07
CA LEU A 360 33.96 4.62 -7.92
C LEU A 360 33.90 5.91 -7.10
N VAL A 361 32.92 6.01 -6.20
CA VAL A 361 32.73 7.20 -5.35
C VAL A 361 33.95 7.44 -4.45
N GLN A 362 34.63 6.38 -4.03
CA GLN A 362 35.87 6.48 -3.24
C GLN A 362 37.14 6.67 -4.06
N GLY A 363 37.06 6.76 -5.39
CA GLY A 363 38.22 6.88 -6.27
C GLY A 363 39.05 5.60 -6.43
N ASN A 364 38.53 4.45 -5.99
CA ASN A 364 39.20 3.15 -6.11
C ASN A 364 38.91 2.52 -7.48
N TYR A 365 39.37 3.15 -8.55
CA TYR A 365 38.93 2.86 -9.91
C TYR A 365 39.27 1.44 -10.40
N GLU A 366 40.39 0.86 -9.98
CA GLU A 366 40.77 -0.51 -10.35
C GLU A 366 39.83 -1.55 -9.73
N ARG A 367 39.43 -1.33 -8.47
CA ARG A 367 38.46 -2.20 -7.78
C ARG A 367 37.04 -2.03 -8.32
N ALA A 368 36.70 -0.81 -8.71
CA ALA A 368 35.44 -0.53 -9.40
C ALA A 368 35.38 -1.29 -10.73
N GLU A 369 36.42 -1.18 -11.57
CA GLU A 369 36.53 -1.94 -12.83
C GLU A 369 36.35 -3.44 -12.59
N ALA A 370 37.08 -4.02 -11.64
CA ALA A 370 36.97 -5.45 -11.33
C ALA A 370 35.53 -5.85 -10.95
N SER A 371 34.88 -5.04 -10.10
CA SER A 371 33.51 -5.32 -9.63
C SER A 371 32.50 -5.23 -10.78
N PHE A 372 32.59 -4.20 -11.63
CA PHE A 372 31.68 -4.09 -12.79
C PHE A 372 31.91 -5.18 -13.82
N ARG A 373 33.16 -5.58 -14.08
CA ARG A 373 33.44 -6.71 -14.97
C ARG A 373 32.81 -7.99 -14.44
N THR A 374 32.93 -8.28 -13.14
CA THR A 374 32.26 -9.45 -12.55
C THR A 374 30.74 -9.35 -12.67
N ALA A 375 30.14 -8.18 -12.40
CA ALA A 375 28.71 -7.97 -12.59
C ALA A 375 28.28 -8.27 -14.03
N LEU A 376 29.06 -7.81 -15.01
CA LEU A 376 28.80 -8.01 -16.44
C LEU A 376 29.05 -9.44 -16.91
N THR A 377 29.96 -10.19 -16.29
CA THR A 377 30.12 -11.63 -16.54
C THR A 377 28.89 -12.41 -16.07
N LEU A 378 28.24 -11.96 -15.00
CA LEU A 378 27.04 -12.59 -14.44
C LEU A 378 25.77 -12.16 -15.20
N ASP A 379 25.70 -10.89 -15.60
CA ASP A 379 24.61 -10.32 -16.39
C ASP A 379 25.15 -9.26 -17.37
N GLU A 380 25.30 -9.65 -18.62
CA GLU A 380 25.83 -8.80 -19.69
C GLU A 380 24.91 -7.62 -20.07
N SER A 381 23.64 -7.65 -19.64
CA SER A 381 22.63 -6.65 -20.00
C SER A 381 22.62 -5.43 -19.06
N MET A 382 23.44 -5.43 -18.01
CA MET A 382 23.46 -4.36 -17.01
C MET A 382 24.07 -3.05 -17.55
N VAL A 383 23.25 -2.22 -18.18
CA VAL A 383 23.63 -0.89 -18.73
C VAL A 383 24.31 0.00 -17.70
N GLU A 384 23.84 -0.02 -16.45
CA GLU A 384 24.44 0.73 -15.34
C GLU A 384 25.86 0.25 -15.02
N SER A 385 26.11 -1.06 -15.08
CA SER A 385 27.45 -1.63 -14.88
C SER A 385 28.40 -1.29 -16.04
N LEU A 386 27.91 -1.25 -17.28
CA LEU A 386 28.70 -0.77 -18.43
C LEU A 386 29.06 0.70 -18.27
N SER A 387 28.11 1.54 -17.84
CA SER A 387 28.33 2.97 -17.60
C SER A 387 29.33 3.21 -16.47
N GLY A 388 29.22 2.43 -15.38
CA GLY A 388 30.17 2.44 -14.28
C GLY A 388 31.57 1.98 -14.71
N LEU A 389 31.67 0.91 -15.50
CA LEU A 389 32.93 0.41 -16.05
C LEU A 389 33.60 1.45 -16.97
N ALA A 390 32.84 2.06 -17.88
CA ALA A 390 33.34 3.12 -18.75
C ALA A 390 33.90 4.28 -17.94
N THR A 391 33.19 4.70 -16.89
CA THR A 391 33.65 5.76 -15.98
C THR A 391 34.94 5.36 -15.27
N ALA A 392 35.01 4.13 -14.72
CA ALA A 392 36.21 3.62 -14.06
C ALA A 392 37.43 3.60 -15.00
N LEU A 393 37.25 3.17 -16.25
CA LEU A 393 38.31 3.11 -17.26
C LEU A 393 38.81 4.52 -17.64
N ILE A 394 37.90 5.46 -17.85
CA ILE A 394 38.24 6.85 -18.19
C ILE A 394 39.04 7.50 -17.04
N GLN A 395 38.62 7.30 -15.80
CA GLN A 395 39.32 7.85 -14.63
C GLN A 395 40.72 7.23 -14.42
N GLN A 396 40.92 5.99 -14.87
CA GLN A 396 42.25 5.36 -14.92
C GLN A 396 43.12 5.84 -16.11
N GLY A 397 42.59 6.69 -17.00
CA GLY A 397 43.27 7.13 -18.23
C GLY A 397 43.16 6.17 -19.42
N LYS A 398 42.40 5.08 -19.29
CA LYS A 398 42.10 4.14 -20.39
C LYS A 398 40.94 4.67 -21.24
N ILE A 399 41.14 5.84 -21.85
CA ILE A 399 40.08 6.63 -22.47
C ILE A 399 39.38 5.89 -23.62
N GLU A 400 40.14 5.24 -24.51
CA GLU A 400 39.56 4.57 -25.67
C GLU A 400 38.75 3.32 -25.29
N ASP A 401 39.26 2.51 -24.35
CA ASP A 401 38.51 1.37 -23.81
C ASP A 401 37.20 1.83 -23.14
N GLY A 402 37.27 2.90 -22.34
CA GLY A 402 36.10 3.48 -21.69
C GLY A 402 35.06 4.00 -22.67
N LYS A 403 35.48 4.65 -23.76
CA LYS A 403 34.57 5.08 -24.85
C LYS A 403 33.90 3.89 -25.53
N ALA A 404 34.65 2.81 -25.81
CA ALA A 404 34.09 1.61 -26.43
C ALA A 404 33.02 0.96 -25.55
N VAL A 405 33.30 0.80 -24.24
CA VAL A 405 32.32 0.28 -23.28
C VAL A 405 31.09 1.19 -23.17
N ARG A 406 31.28 2.52 -23.19
CA ARG A 406 30.18 3.49 -23.16
C ARG A 406 29.29 3.37 -24.40
N ASN A 407 29.87 3.19 -25.59
CA ASN A 407 29.09 3.01 -26.81
C ASN A 407 28.25 1.72 -26.74
N ARG A 408 28.82 0.61 -26.24
CA ARG A 408 28.06 -0.62 -25.98
C ARG A 408 26.89 -0.39 -25.02
N ALA A 409 27.08 0.43 -23.98
CA ALA A 409 26.00 0.77 -23.04
C ALA A 409 24.85 1.51 -23.74
N LEU A 410 25.16 2.41 -24.68
CA LEU A 410 24.17 3.17 -25.45
C LEU A 410 23.42 2.26 -26.44
N GLU A 411 24.15 1.41 -27.18
CA GLU A 411 23.54 0.45 -28.11
C GLU A 411 22.52 -0.46 -27.41
N LEU A 412 22.86 -0.92 -26.20
CA LEU A 412 22.00 -1.79 -25.41
C LEU A 412 20.80 -1.05 -24.80
N ALA A 413 20.93 0.25 -24.54
CA ALA A 413 19.84 1.10 -24.06
C ALA A 413 18.86 1.47 -25.19
N ASP A 414 19.36 1.70 -26.41
CA ASP A 414 18.56 2.08 -27.58
C ASP A 414 17.83 0.86 -28.19
N GLY A 415 18.40 -0.35 -28.12
CA GLY A 415 17.83 -1.59 -28.65
C GLY A 415 16.64 -2.18 -27.86
N GLY A 416 16.17 -1.52 -26.80
CA GLY A 416 14.99 -1.93 -26.02
C GLY A 416 13.69 -1.19 -26.38
N ALA A 417 13.70 -0.38 -27.44
CA ALA A 417 12.59 0.50 -27.83
C ALA A 417 11.89 0.13 -29.15
N GLU A 418 12.18 -1.06 -29.70
CA GLU A 418 11.44 -1.68 -30.82
C GLU A 418 10.48 -2.75 -30.30
#